data_AF-A0A101UGM0-F1
#
_entry.id   AF-A0A101UGM0-F1
#
_cell.length_a   1.000
_cell.length_b   1.000
_cell.length_c   1.000
_cell.angle_alpha   90.00
_cell.angle_beta   90.00
_cell.angle_gamma   90.00
#
_symmetry.space_group_name_H-M   'P 1'
#
loop_
_entity.id
_entity.type
_entity.pdbx_description
1 polymer ?
#
loop_
_entity_poly.entity_id
_entity_poly.type
_entity_poly.pdbx_seq_one_letter_code
_entity_poly.pdbx_strand_id
1 'polypeptide(L)'
;MTTENVIWAAVLDQRGLCRSLTAYLFRVGENQMRALIKQVRPHLEDLGDHPAPIPARLIDPSDLANYVMHATSAHREGKSTH
;
A
#
# COMPACT_ATOMS: atom_id res chain seq x y z
N MET A 1 1.90 4.21 -13.42
CA MET A 1 2.12 3.93 -11.99
C MET A 1 2.43 5.26 -11.33
N THR A 2 1.68 5.67 -10.31
CA THR A 2 1.87 6.96 -9.62
C THR A 2 2.83 6.79 -8.44
N THR A 3 3.51 7.86 -8.04
CA THR A 3 4.35 7.89 -6.82
C THR A 3 3.57 7.45 -5.59
N GLU A 4 2.30 7.85 -5.50
CA GLU A 4 1.37 7.47 -4.43
C GLU A 4 1.15 5.95 -4.35
N ASN A 5 1.00 5.26 -5.47
CA ASN A 5 0.86 3.81 -5.49
C ASN A 5 2.11 3.09 -4.98
N VAL A 6 3.30 3.67 -5.24
CA VAL A 6 4.57 3.11 -4.75
C VAL A 6 4.69 3.30 -3.23
N ILE A 7 4.30 4.48 -2.72
CA ILE A 7 4.27 4.75 -1.28
C ILE A 7 3.33 3.78 -0.58
N TRP A 8 2.10 3.61 -1.06
CA TRP A 8 1.14 2.65 -0.50
C TRP A 8 1.64 1.21 -0.57
N ALA A 9 2.29 0.80 -1.66
CA ALA A 9 2.85 -0.53 -1.77
C ALA A 9 3.96 -0.79 -0.74
N ALA A 10 4.81 0.20 -0.46
CA ALA A 10 5.86 0.09 0.52
C ALA A 10 5.32 0.11 1.96
N VAL A 11 4.27 0.91 2.24
CA VAL A 11 3.53 0.85 3.52
C VAL A 11 2.89 -0.52 3.74
N LEU A 12 2.31 -1.13 2.69
CA LEU A 12 1.72 -2.48 2.79
C LEU A 12 2.81 -3.55 3.01
N ASP A 13 3.98 -3.43 2.39
CA ASP A 13 5.13 -4.31 2.65
C ASP A 13 5.61 -4.21 4.12
N GLN A 14 5.72 -2.99 4.66
CA GLN A 14 6.08 -2.77 6.07
C GLN A 14 5.04 -3.34 7.04
N ARG A 15 3.76 -3.28 6.66
CA ARG A 15 2.66 -3.86 7.44
C ARG A 15 2.58 -5.39 7.37
N GLY A 16 3.45 -6.04 6.59
CA GLY A 16 3.55 -7.50 6.50
C GLY A 16 2.70 -8.14 5.40
N LEU A 17 2.17 -7.35 4.45
CA LEU A 17 1.41 -7.90 3.33
C LEU A 17 2.31 -8.65 2.34
N CYS A 18 1.81 -9.74 1.75
CA CYS A 18 2.56 -10.51 0.76
C CYS A 18 2.86 -9.65 -0.49
N ARG A 19 4.12 -9.63 -0.92
CA ARG A 19 4.55 -8.87 -2.12
C ARG A 19 3.83 -9.26 -3.40
N SER A 20 3.47 -10.54 -3.54
CA SER A 20 2.67 -11.04 -4.66
C SER A 20 1.26 -10.44 -4.67
N LEU A 21 0.64 -10.28 -3.49
CA LEU A 21 -0.66 -9.62 -3.33
C LEU A 21 -0.55 -8.11 -3.60
N THR A 22 0.48 -7.46 -3.08
CA THR A 22 0.76 -6.04 -3.37
C THR A 22 0.97 -5.82 -4.87
N ALA A 23 1.78 -6.66 -5.52
CA ALA A 23 2.02 -6.62 -6.97
C ALA A 23 0.73 -6.81 -7.77
N TYR A 24 -0.14 -7.73 -7.35
CA TYR A 24 -1.45 -7.96 -7.94
C TYR A 24 -2.37 -6.73 -7.82
N LEU A 25 -2.50 -6.16 -6.62
CA LEU A 25 -3.34 -4.99 -6.34
C LEU A 25 -2.94 -3.77 -7.19
N PHE A 26 -1.64 -3.55 -7.36
CA PHE A 26 -1.12 -2.44 -8.16
C PHE A 26 -0.92 -2.76 -9.65
N ARG A 27 -1.28 -3.98 -10.09
CA ARG A 27 -1.12 -4.49 -11.47
C ARG A 27 0.30 -4.29 -12.02
N VAL A 28 1.30 -4.60 -11.18
CA VAL A 28 2.73 -4.42 -11.47
C VAL A 28 3.43 -5.75 -11.29
N GLY A 29 4.45 -6.04 -12.11
CA GLY A 29 5.23 -7.26 -11.97
C GLY A 29 5.93 -7.31 -10.61
N GLU A 30 5.97 -8.49 -9.97
CA GLU A 30 6.54 -8.64 -8.62
C GLU A 30 7.99 -8.15 -8.53
N ASN A 31 8.80 -8.40 -9.57
CA ASN A 31 10.19 -7.93 -9.64
C ASN A 31 10.29 -6.40 -9.68
N GLN A 32 9.38 -5.75 -10.41
CA GLN A 32 9.31 -4.30 -10.48
C GLN A 32 8.83 -3.71 -9.15
N MET A 33 7.82 -4.34 -8.52
CA MET A 33 7.33 -3.95 -7.20
C MET A 33 8.43 -4.06 -6.13
N ARG A 34 9.22 -5.14 -6.17
CA ARG A 34 10.37 -5.34 -5.28
C ARG A 34 11.43 -4.25 -5.42
N ALA A 35 11.73 -3.84 -6.66
CA ALA A 35 12.69 -2.76 -6.91
C ALA A 35 12.17 -1.41 -6.36
N LEU A 36 10.89 -1.13 -6.57
CA LEU A 36 10.25 0.11 -6.12
C LEU A 36 10.16 0.21 -4.59
N ILE A 37 9.76 -0.87 -3.92
CA ILE A 37 9.73 -0.93 -2.45
C ILE A 37 11.13 -0.68 -1.87
N LYS A 38 12.17 -1.28 -2.48
CA LYS A 38 13.56 -1.04 -2.05
C LYS A 38 13.99 0.41 -2.17
N GLN A 39 13.53 1.12 -3.20
CA GLN A 39 13.85 2.54 -3.38
C GLN A 39 13.14 3.43 -2.36
N VAL A 40 11.90 3.12 -1.98
CA VAL A 40 11.08 3.98 -1.12
C VAL A 40 11.24 3.66 0.37
N ARG A 41 11.68 2.45 0.72
CA ARG A 41 11.86 2.02 2.12
C ARG A 41 12.70 2.99 2.98
N PRO A 42 13.88 3.48 2.54
CA PRO A 42 14.67 4.39 3.36
C PRO A 42 13.93 5.70 3.68
N HIS A 43 13.14 6.20 2.72
CA HIS A 43 12.35 7.41 2.90
C HIS A 43 11.17 7.21 3.88
N LEU A 44 10.60 6.00 3.93
CA LEU A 44 9.56 5.66 4.92
C LEU A 44 10.13 5.48 6.32
N GLU A 45 11.35 4.94 6.44
CA GLU A 45 12.05 4.82 7.73
C GLU A 45 12.44 6.19 8.29
N ASP A 46 12.89 7.12 7.44
CA ASP A 46 13.20 8.51 7.82
C ASP A 46 11.96 9.30 8.29
N LEU A 47 10.76 8.96 7.82
CA LEU A 47 9.52 9.57 8.27
C LEU A 47 9.12 9.12 9.68
N GLY A 48 9.81 8.14 10.28
CA GLY A 48 9.51 7.61 11.61
C GLY A 48 8.19 6.84 11.70
N ASP A 49 7.50 6.66 10.58
CA ASP A 49 6.27 5.90 10.51
C ASP A 49 6.62 4.41 10.47
N HIS A 50 6.43 3.76 11.62
CA HIS A 50 6.40 2.31 11.73
C HIS A 50 4.94 1.89 11.81
N PRO A 51 4.25 1.76 10.66
CA PRO A 51 2.84 1.42 10.66
C PRO A 51 2.64 0.09 11.39
N ALA A 52 1.66 0.05 12.29
CA ALA A 52 1.35 -1.16 13.04
C ALA A 52 1.17 -2.35 12.09
N PRO A 53 1.75 -3.53 12.40
CA PRO A 53 1.64 -4.70 11.55
C PRO A 53 0.17 -5.06 11.37
N ILE A 54 -0.21 -5.43 10.15
CA ILE A 54 -1.56 -5.95 9.90
C ILE A 54 -1.63 -7.31 10.62
N PRO A 55 -2.55 -7.48 11.60
CA PRO A 55 -2.66 -8.74 12.31
C PRO A 55 -2.92 -9.86 11.30
N ALA A 56 -2.11 -10.91 11.36
CA ALA A 56 -2.09 -12.05 10.43
C ALA A 56 -3.38 -12.91 10.45
N ARG A 57 -4.48 -12.41 11.01
CA ARG A 57 -5.82 -12.94 10.75
C ARG A 57 -6.11 -12.64 9.29
N LEU A 58 -5.77 -13.61 8.43
CA LEU A 58 -6.23 -13.78 7.05
C LEU A 58 -7.20 -12.66 6.65
N ILE A 59 -6.64 -11.53 6.19
CA ILE A 59 -7.49 -10.54 5.56
C ILE A 59 -7.88 -11.19 4.24
N ASP A 60 -9.18 -11.49 4.09
CA ASP A 60 -9.71 -11.92 2.82
C ASP A 60 -9.26 -10.89 1.77
N PRO A 61 -8.62 -11.30 0.66
CA PRO A 61 -8.19 -10.38 -0.40
C PRO A 61 -9.32 -9.45 -0.87
N SER A 62 -10.57 -9.88 -0.75
CA SER A 62 -11.78 -9.09 -1.04
C SER A 62 -12.00 -7.99 0.00
N ASP A 63 -11.80 -8.26 1.29
CA ASP A 63 -11.89 -7.25 2.35
C ASP A 63 -10.79 -6.20 2.23
N LEU A 64 -9.57 -6.62 1.85
CA LEU A 64 -8.48 -5.69 1.58
C LEU A 64 -8.76 -4.84 0.35
N ALA A 65 -9.23 -5.45 -0.75
CA ALA A 65 -9.60 -4.72 -1.96
C ALA A 65 -10.72 -3.70 -1.66
N ASN A 66 -11.73 -4.08 -0.88
CA ASN A 66 -12.81 -3.19 -0.45
C ASN A 66 -12.27 -2.04 0.40
N TYR A 67 -11.39 -2.31 1.37
CA TYR A 67 -10.77 -1.26 2.18
C TYR A 67 -9.97 -0.27 1.32
N VAL A 68 -9.15 -0.77 0.38
CA VAL A 68 -8.35 0.09 -0.52
C VAL A 68 -9.25 0.92 -1.44
N MET A 69 -10.31 0.34 -2.00
CA MET A 69 -11.28 1.06 -2.83
C MET A 69 -12.01 2.15 -2.03
N HIS A 70 -12.44 1.86 -0.81
CA HIS A 70 -13.12 2.84 0.03
C HIS A 70 -12.17 3.92 0.55
N ALA A 71 -10.93 3.59 0.93
CA ALA A 71 -9.94 4.55 1.39
C ALA A 71 -9.54 5.54 0.27
N THR A 72 -9.42 5.06 -0.96
CA THR A 72 -9.14 5.90 -2.14
C THR A 72 -10.36 6.73 -2.58
N SER A 73 -11.58 6.24 -2.35
CA SER A 73 -12.82 6.99 -2.60
C SER A 73 -13.06 8.08 -1.55
N ALA A 74 -12.80 7.82 -0.27
CA ALA A 74 -12.91 8.81 0.80
C ALA A 74 -11.90 9.96 0.62
N HIS A 75 -10.73 9.67 0.03
CA HIS A 75 -9.75 10.70 -0.33
C HIS A 75 -10.22 11.58 -1.51
N ARG A 76 -11.17 11.10 -2.33
CA ARG A 76 -11.81 11.90 -3.39
C ARG A 76 -12.95 12.77 -2.87
N GLU A 77 -13.69 12.34 -1.85
CA GLU A 77 -14.78 13.14 -1.27
C GLU A 77 -14.28 14.26 -0.35
N GLY A 78 -13.10 14.13 0.24
CA GLY A 78 -12.47 15.19 1.05
C GLY A 78 -11.98 16.43 0.28
N LYS A 79 -12.09 16.45 -1.06
CA LYS A 79 -11.63 17.57 -1.91
C LYS A 79 -12.76 18.43 -2.47
N SER A 80 -13.97 18.30 -1.94
CA SER A 80 -15.13 19.03 -2.45
C SER A 80 -15.93 19.77 -1.38
N THR A 81 -15.28 20.40 -0.39
CA THR A 81 -15.86 21.53 0.37
C THR A 81 -14.75 22.37 1.00
N HIS A 82 -14.25 23.35 0.26
CA HIS A 82 -14.27 24.79 0.62
C HIS A 82 -13.41 25.60 -0.36
#